data_AF-B1SYF0-F1
#
_entry.id   AF-B1SYF0-F1
#
_cell.length_a   1.000
_cell.length_b   1.000
_cell.length_c   1.000
_cell.angle_alpha   90.00
_cell.angle_beta   90.00
_cell.angle_gamma   90.00
#
_symmetry.space_group_name_H-M   'P 1'
#
loop_
_entity.id
_entity.type
_entity.pdbx_description
1 polymer ?
#
loop_
_entity_poly.entity_id
_entity_poly.type
_entity_poly.pdbx_seq_one_letter_code
_entity_poly.pdbx_strand_id
1 'polypeptide(L)'
;MKSTETQHAGASETVVLDAPHGDIDSVYASLCSKINLKPVSEAPPLEAFRDNDMLSEASADERIARGMGAFLELVANASQPVDRLDKSLLDFHIGQLDRQISRQLDAVMHTQEFQALEARWRGLKMLVSRTDFRKNARIEVLDVSKDALQRDFEDTPELIQSGLYRLTYIEEYDTPGGQPISAMISDFEFANSPMDVALLRNISKVAAAAHMPFIGSVGPAFFGKQSMEEVAAIQDIGNYFDRAEYIKWKSFRDTDDARYVGLTMPRVLGRLPYGKDTAPVRAFNYEEAVKAPTTTSTCG
;
A
#
# COMPACT_ATOMS: atom_id res chain seq x y z
N MET A 1 42.57 71.74 -7.47
CA MET A 1 41.35 71.66 -8.30
C MET A 1 40.84 70.22 -8.17
N LYS A 2 39.92 69.94 -7.24
CA LYS A 2 38.45 69.85 -7.45
C LYS A 2 38.12 68.97 -8.66
N SER A 3 37.70 67.71 -8.40
CA SER A 3 36.31 67.23 -8.44
C SER A 3 35.82 67.05 -9.88
N THR A 4 35.32 65.88 -10.30
CA THR A 4 33.89 65.54 -10.16
C THR A 4 33.67 64.04 -10.45
N GLU A 5 32.93 63.39 -9.55
CA GLU A 5 32.25 62.09 -9.74
C GLU A 5 31.13 62.21 -10.79
N THR A 6 30.87 61.14 -11.53
CA THR A 6 29.51 60.88 -12.03
C THR A 6 29.20 59.39 -11.94
N GLN A 7 28.38 59.05 -10.93
CA GLN A 7 27.58 57.83 -10.87
C GLN A 7 26.60 57.82 -12.05
N HIS A 8 26.35 56.65 -12.67
CA HIS A 8 25.07 56.41 -13.32
C HIS A 8 24.58 54.98 -13.04
N ALA A 9 23.38 54.94 -12.49
CA ALA A 9 22.65 53.80 -12.00
C ALA A 9 22.24 52.85 -13.13
N GLY A 10 22.35 51.54 -12.88
CA GLY A 10 21.74 50.52 -13.73
C GLY A 10 20.21 50.59 -13.59
N ALA A 11 19.55 51.17 -14.59
CA ALA A 11 18.11 51.13 -14.70
C ALA A 11 17.66 49.71 -15.06
N SER A 12 16.99 49.02 -14.14
CA SER A 12 16.12 47.90 -14.49
C SER A 12 14.98 48.45 -15.34
N GLU A 13 15.01 48.13 -16.62
CA GLU A 13 14.01 48.53 -17.59
C GLU A 13 12.72 47.75 -17.32
N THR A 14 11.78 48.39 -16.61
CA THR A 14 10.41 47.92 -16.47
C THR A 14 9.67 48.18 -17.78
N VAL A 15 9.35 47.13 -18.51
CA VAL A 15 8.49 47.21 -19.69
C VAL A 15 7.11 46.69 -19.30
N VAL A 16 6.18 47.63 -19.15
CA VAL A 16 4.73 47.36 -19.05
C VAL A 16 4.24 47.15 -20.49
N LEU A 17 3.79 45.95 -20.82
CA LEU A 17 3.11 45.69 -22.09
C LEU A 17 1.62 45.59 -21.84
N ASP A 18 0.94 46.69 -22.17
CA ASP A 18 -0.49 46.76 -22.33
C ASP A 18 -0.81 46.29 -23.77
N ALA A 19 -1.45 45.13 -23.93
CA ALA A 19 -1.95 44.67 -25.21
C ALA A 19 -3.19 43.75 -25.04
N PRO A 20 -4.17 43.85 -25.95
CA PRO A 20 -5.52 43.34 -25.75
C PRO A 20 -5.60 41.83 -25.97
N HIS A 21 -6.71 41.27 -25.52
CA HIS A 21 -7.00 39.83 -25.45
C HIS A 21 -6.61 39.03 -26.71
N GLY A 22 -5.81 37.98 -26.51
CA GLY A 22 -5.79 36.79 -27.36
C GLY A 22 -4.55 36.60 -28.24
N ASP A 23 -3.40 36.25 -27.66
CA ASP A 23 -2.39 35.46 -28.38
C ASP A 23 -1.34 34.86 -27.42
N ILE A 24 -1.70 33.71 -26.83
CA ILE A 24 -0.83 32.93 -25.94
C ILE A 24 0.43 32.46 -26.71
N ASP A 25 0.31 32.25 -28.02
CA ASP A 25 1.40 31.85 -28.93
C ASP A 25 2.50 32.91 -29.06
N SER A 26 2.17 34.20 -28.98
CA SER A 26 3.16 35.28 -29.12
C SER A 26 4.10 35.39 -27.91
N VAL A 27 3.56 35.15 -26.71
CA VAL A 27 4.31 35.17 -25.44
C VAL A 27 5.19 33.93 -25.35
N TYR A 28 4.65 32.77 -25.74
CA TYR A 28 5.37 31.50 -25.78
C TYR A 28 6.58 31.54 -26.75
N ALA A 29 6.39 32.05 -27.97
CA ALA A 29 7.48 32.19 -28.95
C ALA A 29 8.57 33.18 -28.49
N SER A 30 8.19 34.29 -27.86
CA SER A 30 9.11 35.28 -27.31
C SER A 30 9.95 34.72 -26.15
N LEU A 31 9.34 33.92 -25.27
CA LEU A 31 10.04 33.23 -24.18
C LEU A 31 11.03 32.18 -24.71
N CYS A 32 10.62 31.34 -25.66
CA CYS A 32 11.48 30.31 -26.29
C CYS A 32 12.74 30.91 -26.96
N SER A 33 12.60 32.08 -27.59
CA SER A 33 13.73 32.79 -28.21
C SER A 33 14.78 33.30 -27.21
N LYS A 34 14.35 33.67 -25.99
CA LYS A 34 15.26 34.15 -24.92
C LYS A 34 16.05 33.02 -24.25
N ILE A 35 15.58 31.78 -24.36
CA ILE A 35 16.18 30.59 -23.72
C ILE A 35 16.82 29.62 -24.72
N ASN A 36 17.02 30.04 -25.99
CA ASN A 36 17.60 29.20 -27.05
C ASN A 36 16.84 27.88 -27.32
N LEU A 37 15.51 27.87 -27.13
CA LEU A 37 14.65 26.73 -27.46
C LEU A 37 13.95 26.96 -28.81
N LYS A 38 13.81 25.89 -29.60
CA LYS A 38 13.02 25.92 -30.84
C LYS A 38 11.53 25.86 -30.47
N PRO A 39 10.72 26.86 -30.85
CA PRO A 39 9.29 26.80 -30.57
C PRO A 39 8.65 25.66 -31.36
N VAL A 40 8.14 24.66 -30.67
CA VAL A 40 7.34 23.57 -31.26
C VAL A 40 5.90 24.07 -31.38
N SER A 41 5.39 24.20 -32.61
CA SER A 41 4.06 24.77 -32.89
C SER A 41 2.90 23.82 -32.59
N GLU A 42 3.12 22.51 -32.68
CA GLU A 42 2.15 21.48 -32.32
C GLU A 42 2.89 20.40 -31.55
N ALA A 43 2.70 20.35 -30.24
CA ALA A 43 3.14 19.21 -29.47
C ALA A 43 1.94 18.24 -29.27
N PRO A 44 2.19 16.98 -28.91
CA PRO A 44 1.13 15.98 -28.75
C PRO A 44 0.11 16.36 -27.65
N PRO A 45 -1.16 15.95 -27.74
CA PRO A 45 -2.13 16.17 -26.67
C PRO A 45 -1.65 15.54 -25.35
N LEU A 46 -2.06 16.10 -24.21
CA LEU A 46 -1.59 15.67 -22.87
C LEU A 46 -1.83 14.16 -22.64
N GLU A 47 -2.88 13.60 -23.25
CA GLU A 47 -3.19 12.17 -23.19
C GLU A 47 -2.11 11.29 -23.81
N ALA A 48 -1.35 11.77 -24.80
CA ALA A 48 -0.26 11.03 -25.43
C ALA A 48 0.92 10.78 -24.48
N PHE A 49 1.03 11.57 -23.41
CA PHE A 49 2.08 11.46 -22.39
C PHE A 49 1.65 10.67 -21.15
N ARG A 50 0.48 10.02 -21.18
CA ARG A 50 0.05 9.11 -20.10
C ARG A 50 0.87 7.82 -20.07
N ASP A 51 1.45 7.44 -21.20
CA ASP A 51 2.35 6.30 -21.31
C ASP A 51 3.79 6.74 -21.01
N ASN A 52 4.44 6.01 -20.10
CA ASN A 52 5.80 6.32 -19.65
C ASN A 52 6.82 6.11 -20.79
N ASP A 53 6.54 5.16 -21.67
CA ASP A 53 7.41 4.86 -22.82
C ASP A 53 7.38 6.01 -23.85
N MET A 54 6.20 6.53 -24.16
CA MET A 54 6.03 7.70 -25.04
C MET A 54 6.60 8.98 -24.42
N LEU A 55 6.46 9.14 -23.10
CA LEU A 55 7.13 10.24 -22.39
C LEU A 55 8.65 10.10 -22.51
N SER A 56 9.22 8.90 -22.50
CA SER A 56 10.66 8.67 -22.59
C SER A 56 11.23 8.93 -23.99
N GLU A 57 10.45 8.70 -25.05
CA GLU A 57 10.85 8.85 -26.45
C GLU A 57 10.70 10.29 -26.99
N ALA A 58 9.83 11.10 -26.39
CA ALA A 58 9.62 12.49 -26.82
C ALA A 58 10.87 13.36 -26.63
N SER A 59 11.11 14.29 -27.56
CA SER A 59 12.25 15.21 -27.48
C SER A 59 12.12 16.18 -26.29
N ALA A 60 13.25 16.67 -25.77
CA ALA A 60 13.24 17.62 -24.64
C ALA A 60 12.44 18.89 -24.97
N ASP A 61 12.53 19.37 -26.21
CA ASP A 61 11.84 20.57 -26.70
C ASP A 61 10.31 20.38 -26.69
N GLU A 62 9.80 19.22 -27.08
CA GLU A 62 8.36 18.90 -27.04
C GLU A 62 7.81 18.82 -25.62
N ARG A 63 8.58 18.22 -24.69
CA ARG A 63 8.17 18.13 -23.28
C ARG A 63 8.13 19.50 -22.62
N ILE A 64 9.12 20.35 -22.91
CA ILE A 64 9.17 21.73 -22.38
C ILE A 64 8.02 22.55 -22.96
N ALA A 65 7.76 22.44 -24.26
CA ALA A 65 6.65 23.11 -24.92
C ALA A 65 5.30 22.80 -24.25
N ARG A 66 5.06 21.53 -23.95
CA ARG A 66 3.84 21.11 -23.26
C ARG A 66 3.78 21.48 -21.80
N GLY A 67 4.91 21.36 -21.08
CA GLY A 67 4.99 21.83 -19.71
C GLY A 67 4.65 23.31 -19.59
N MET A 68 5.16 24.14 -20.52
CA MET A 68 4.86 25.57 -20.57
C MET A 68 3.39 25.84 -20.93
N GLY A 69 2.82 25.14 -21.91
CA GLY A 69 1.39 25.28 -22.27
C GLY A 69 0.45 24.95 -21.10
N ALA A 70 0.65 23.79 -20.46
CA ALA A 70 -0.15 23.37 -19.31
C ALA A 70 -0.01 24.34 -18.12
N PHE A 71 1.20 24.87 -17.92
CA PHE A 71 1.45 25.86 -16.88
C PHE A 71 0.73 27.19 -17.16
N LEU A 72 0.76 27.69 -18.40
CA LEU A 72 0.04 28.90 -18.80
C LEU A 72 -1.47 28.75 -18.65
N GLU A 73 -2.04 27.58 -18.98
CA GLU A 73 -3.46 27.28 -18.72
C GLU A 73 -3.79 27.29 -17.22
N LEU A 74 -2.91 26.72 -16.39
CA LEU A 74 -3.09 26.69 -14.94
C LEU A 74 -3.04 28.09 -14.34
N VAL A 75 -2.12 28.95 -14.81
CA VAL A 75 -2.04 30.37 -14.43
C VAL A 75 -3.24 31.16 -14.94
N ALA A 76 -3.70 30.92 -16.17
CA ALA A 76 -4.88 31.60 -16.73
C ALA A 76 -6.16 31.27 -15.95
N ASN A 77 -6.28 30.05 -15.42
CA ASN A 77 -7.40 29.63 -14.57
C ASN A 77 -7.27 30.16 -13.12
N ALA A 78 -6.08 30.54 -12.67
CA ALA A 78 -5.87 31.15 -11.37
C ALA A 78 -6.26 32.64 -11.41
N SER A 79 -7.27 33.04 -10.64
CA SER A 79 -7.86 34.39 -10.67
C SER A 79 -6.98 35.52 -10.10
N GLN A 80 -5.67 35.30 -9.94
CA GLN A 80 -4.74 36.28 -9.39
C GLN A 80 -3.81 36.83 -10.48
N PRO A 81 -3.64 38.17 -10.58
CA PRO A 81 -2.66 38.74 -11.50
C PRO A 81 -1.26 38.33 -11.06
N VAL A 82 -0.53 37.69 -11.97
CA VAL A 82 0.86 37.25 -11.74
C VAL A 82 1.80 38.33 -12.27
N ASP A 83 2.41 39.09 -11.38
CA ASP A 83 3.37 40.14 -11.75
C ASP A 83 4.73 39.57 -12.23
N ARG A 84 5.08 38.34 -11.80
CA ARG A 84 6.36 37.72 -12.14
C ARG A 84 6.31 36.18 -12.12
N LEU A 85 6.87 35.58 -13.18
CA LEU A 85 7.13 34.14 -13.29
C LEU A 85 8.37 33.78 -12.47
N ASP A 86 8.20 33.62 -11.17
CA ASP A 86 9.27 33.18 -10.28
C ASP A 86 9.24 31.67 -10.04
N LYS A 87 10.42 31.10 -9.75
CA LYS A 87 10.56 29.67 -9.38
C LYS A 87 9.61 29.29 -8.24
N SER A 88 9.36 30.19 -7.30
CA SER A 88 8.43 29.99 -6.19
C SER A 88 6.99 29.77 -6.63
N LEU A 89 6.55 30.38 -7.73
CA LEU A 89 5.20 30.19 -8.27
C LEU A 89 5.05 28.82 -8.94
N LEU A 90 6.08 28.39 -9.65
CA LEU A 90 6.16 27.03 -10.20
C LEU A 90 6.17 25.97 -9.09
N ASP A 91 7.02 26.15 -8.07
CA ASP A 91 7.08 25.28 -6.89
C ASP A 91 5.73 25.25 -6.13
N PHE A 92 5.01 26.37 -6.08
CA PHE A 92 3.68 26.44 -5.47
C PHE A 92 2.65 25.61 -6.22
N HIS A 93 2.59 25.71 -7.55
CA HIS A 93 1.64 24.92 -8.35
C HIS A 93 2.00 23.43 -8.38
N ILE A 94 3.29 23.08 -8.45
CA ILE A 94 3.76 21.70 -8.26
C ILE A 94 3.28 21.18 -6.91
N GLY A 95 3.48 21.95 -5.84
CA GLY A 95 3.01 21.58 -4.51
C GLY A 95 1.47 21.43 -4.40
N GLN A 96 0.70 22.19 -5.18
CA GLN A 96 -0.76 22.00 -5.25
C GLN A 96 -1.13 20.69 -5.97
N LEU A 97 -0.47 20.39 -7.09
CA LEU A 97 -0.67 19.14 -7.82
C LEU A 97 -0.28 17.94 -6.97
N ASP A 98 0.88 17.98 -6.31
CA ASP A 98 1.33 16.93 -5.39
C ASP A 98 0.31 16.68 -4.28
N ARG A 99 -0.30 17.73 -3.71
CA ARG A 99 -1.38 17.56 -2.72
C ARG A 99 -2.64 16.93 -3.31
N GLN A 100 -3.02 17.27 -4.53
CA GLN A 100 -4.19 16.68 -5.19
C GLN A 100 -3.95 15.19 -5.47
N ILE A 101 -2.78 14.84 -6.01
CA ILE A 101 -2.37 13.46 -6.26
C ILE A 101 -2.29 12.68 -4.94
N SER A 102 -1.69 13.26 -3.90
CA SER A 102 -1.57 12.63 -2.58
C SER A 102 -2.92 12.29 -1.99
N ARG A 103 -3.90 13.21 -2.04
CA ARG A 103 -5.27 12.94 -1.54
C ARG A 103 -5.96 11.83 -2.31
N GLN A 104 -5.78 11.79 -3.62
CA GLN A 104 -6.39 10.74 -4.44
C GLN A 104 -5.74 9.39 -4.15
N LEU A 105 -4.42 9.36 -3.98
CA LEU A 105 -3.68 8.16 -3.63
C LEU A 105 -4.04 7.66 -2.22
N ASP A 106 -4.17 8.57 -1.25
CA ASP A 106 -4.65 8.25 0.11
C ASP A 106 -6.03 7.60 0.07
N ALA A 107 -6.95 8.14 -0.73
CA ALA A 107 -8.29 7.56 -0.87
C ALA A 107 -8.26 6.11 -1.40
N VAL A 108 -7.38 5.82 -2.35
CA VAL A 108 -7.21 4.46 -2.88
C VAL A 108 -6.53 3.56 -1.85
N MET A 109 -5.41 4.00 -1.27
CA MET A 109 -4.60 3.16 -0.38
C MET A 109 -5.23 2.92 0.99
N HIS A 110 -6.07 3.83 1.49
CA HIS A 110 -6.79 3.65 2.75
C HIS A 110 -8.13 2.93 2.60
N THR A 111 -8.41 2.37 1.42
CA THR A 111 -9.56 1.49 1.23
C THR A 111 -9.28 0.14 1.90
N GLN A 112 -10.26 -0.40 2.64
CA GLN A 112 -10.11 -1.64 3.41
C GLN A 112 -9.69 -2.84 2.54
N GLU A 113 -10.22 -2.96 1.32
CA GLU A 113 -9.88 -4.03 0.38
C GLU A 113 -8.41 -3.95 -0.05
N PHE A 114 -7.92 -2.75 -0.34
CA PHE A 114 -6.53 -2.53 -0.73
C PHE A 114 -5.58 -2.79 0.43
N GLN A 115 -5.89 -2.28 1.63
CA GLN A 115 -5.09 -2.53 2.82
C GLN A 115 -5.01 -4.01 3.17
N ALA A 116 -6.14 -4.73 3.07
CA ALA A 116 -6.14 -6.17 3.29
C ALA A 116 -5.20 -6.87 2.30
N LEU A 117 -5.33 -6.58 1.00
CA LEU A 117 -4.47 -7.14 -0.04
C LEU A 117 -2.99 -6.78 0.17
N GLU A 118 -2.70 -5.51 0.46
CA GLU A 118 -1.36 -5.02 0.73
C GLU A 118 -0.74 -5.73 1.94
N ALA A 119 -1.49 -5.91 3.03
CA ALA A 119 -1.04 -6.62 4.22
C ALA A 119 -0.64 -8.07 3.89
N ARG A 120 -1.46 -8.82 3.13
CA ARG A 120 -1.14 -10.21 2.74
C ARG A 120 0.17 -10.30 1.96
N TRP A 121 0.29 -9.49 0.91
CA TRP A 121 1.45 -9.53 0.03
C TRP A 121 2.71 -9.00 0.69
N ARG A 122 2.60 -8.01 1.58
CA ARG A 122 3.72 -7.54 2.39
C ARG A 122 4.16 -8.57 3.40
N GLY A 123 3.22 -9.23 4.07
CA GLY A 123 3.50 -10.35 4.97
C GLY A 123 4.25 -11.48 4.24
N LEU A 124 3.76 -11.89 3.07
CA LEU A 124 4.44 -12.88 2.23
C LEU A 124 5.83 -12.40 1.78
N LYS A 125 5.96 -11.16 1.34
CA LYS A 125 7.26 -10.57 0.98
C LYS A 125 8.23 -10.54 2.16
N MET A 126 7.76 -10.25 3.37
CA MET A 126 8.56 -10.29 4.59
C MET A 126 9.05 -11.72 4.89
N LEU A 127 8.19 -12.72 4.73
CA LEU A 127 8.56 -14.13 4.88
C LEU A 127 9.62 -14.56 3.87
N VAL A 128 9.38 -14.27 2.58
CA VAL A 128 10.29 -14.61 1.48
C VAL A 128 11.64 -13.91 1.64
N SER A 129 11.64 -12.60 1.92
CA SER A 129 12.88 -11.81 2.03
C SER A 129 13.76 -12.18 3.22
N ARG A 130 13.18 -12.74 4.29
CA ARG A 130 13.92 -13.19 5.48
C ARG A 130 14.33 -14.66 5.42
N THR A 131 13.83 -15.42 4.45
CA THR A 131 14.13 -16.85 4.30
C THR A 131 15.36 -17.04 3.44
N ASP A 132 16.34 -17.79 3.94
CA ASP A 132 17.54 -18.15 3.18
C ASP A 132 17.29 -19.44 2.38
N PHE A 133 16.87 -19.28 1.12
CA PHE A 133 16.58 -20.40 0.21
C PHE A 133 17.82 -21.25 -0.14
N ARG A 134 19.05 -20.79 0.16
CA ARG A 134 20.26 -21.61 -0.05
C ARG A 134 20.37 -22.76 0.95
N LYS A 135 19.60 -22.70 2.04
CA LYS A 135 19.55 -23.74 3.08
C LYS A 135 18.45 -24.77 2.85
N ASN A 136 18.10 -25.03 1.58
CA ASN A 136 17.04 -25.96 1.18
C ASN A 136 15.65 -25.64 1.79
N ALA A 137 15.37 -24.36 2.03
CA ALA A 137 14.02 -23.92 2.37
C ALA A 137 13.19 -23.79 1.08
N ARG A 138 11.94 -24.25 1.12
CA ARG A 138 10.95 -24.04 0.05
C ARG A 138 9.69 -23.46 0.67
N ILE A 139 9.08 -22.51 -0.03
CA ILE A 139 7.81 -21.90 0.36
C ILE A 139 6.82 -22.21 -0.75
N GLU A 140 5.68 -22.78 -0.37
CA GLU A 140 4.55 -23.02 -1.26
C GLU A 140 3.40 -22.11 -0.87
N VAL A 141 2.71 -21.59 -1.87
CA VAL A 141 1.63 -20.62 -1.67
C VAL A 141 0.36 -21.21 -2.24
N LEU A 142 -0.65 -21.35 -1.39
CA LEU A 142 -1.98 -21.80 -1.74
C LEU A 142 -2.94 -20.62 -1.56
N ASP A 143 -3.58 -20.19 -2.65
CA ASP A 143 -4.61 -19.17 -2.60
C ASP A 143 -5.97 -19.81 -2.30
N VAL A 144 -6.43 -19.65 -1.06
CA VAL A 144 -7.72 -20.16 -0.58
C VAL A 144 -8.32 -19.12 0.37
N SER A 145 -9.62 -18.84 0.18
CA SER A 145 -10.38 -18.03 1.14
C SER A 145 -10.80 -18.87 2.34
N LYS A 146 -10.92 -18.23 3.50
CA LYS A 146 -11.38 -18.89 4.74
C LYS A 146 -12.73 -19.58 4.56
N ASP A 147 -13.66 -18.92 3.86
CA ASP A 147 -15.00 -19.46 3.55
C ASP A 147 -14.94 -20.67 2.62
N ALA A 148 -14.04 -20.67 1.62
CA ALA A 148 -13.88 -21.80 0.73
C ALA A 148 -13.32 -23.01 1.48
N LEU A 149 -12.34 -22.81 2.36
CA LEU A 149 -11.79 -23.86 3.21
C LEU A 149 -12.85 -24.43 4.16
N GLN A 150 -13.70 -23.56 4.72
CA GLN A 150 -14.79 -24.00 5.57
C GLN A 150 -15.81 -24.85 4.80
N ARG A 151 -16.23 -24.41 3.61
CA ARG A 151 -17.15 -25.17 2.76
C ARG A 151 -16.57 -26.53 2.37
N ASP A 152 -15.29 -26.61 2.04
CA ASP A 152 -14.62 -27.88 1.73
C ASP A 152 -14.74 -28.90 2.88
N PHE A 153 -14.58 -28.45 4.13
CA PHE A 153 -14.78 -29.32 5.30
C PHE A 153 -16.24 -29.64 5.62
N GLU A 154 -17.19 -28.79 5.22
CA GLU A 154 -18.63 -29.02 5.42
C GLU A 154 -19.20 -29.98 4.36
N ASP A 155 -18.70 -29.87 3.12
CA ASP A 155 -19.13 -30.69 1.98
C ASP A 155 -18.53 -32.11 2.06
N THR A 156 -17.41 -32.29 2.76
CA THR A 156 -16.74 -33.59 2.88
C THR A 156 -17.23 -34.38 4.11
N PRO A 157 -17.74 -35.62 3.93
CA PRO A 157 -18.23 -36.42 5.05
C PRO A 157 -17.11 -36.91 5.97
N GLU A 158 -15.91 -37.11 5.40
CA GLU A 158 -14.71 -37.54 6.12
C GLU A 158 -13.55 -36.61 5.81
N LEU A 159 -12.76 -36.31 6.85
CA LEU A 159 -11.62 -35.39 6.76
C LEU A 159 -10.60 -35.79 5.69
N ILE A 160 -10.38 -37.10 5.52
CA ILE A 160 -9.42 -37.65 4.56
C ILE A 160 -9.79 -37.35 3.09
N GLN A 161 -11.02 -36.93 2.84
CA GLN A 161 -11.53 -36.58 1.52
C GLN A 161 -11.45 -35.06 1.26
N SER A 162 -11.10 -34.26 2.27
CA SER A 162 -10.94 -32.81 2.12
C SER A 162 -9.80 -32.45 1.16
N GLY A 163 -9.97 -31.33 0.46
CA GLY A 163 -8.96 -30.80 -0.45
C GLY A 163 -7.65 -30.50 0.28
N LEU A 164 -7.73 -29.97 1.51
CA LEU A 164 -6.54 -29.70 2.31
C LEU A 164 -5.78 -30.98 2.66
N TYR A 165 -6.48 -32.05 3.04
CA TYR A 165 -5.86 -33.34 3.35
C TYR A 165 -5.18 -33.94 2.12
N ARG A 166 -5.81 -33.84 0.94
CA ARG A 166 -5.21 -34.33 -0.31
C ARG A 166 -3.89 -33.61 -0.61
N LEU A 167 -3.90 -32.28 -0.60
CA LEU A 167 -2.72 -31.46 -0.94
C LEU A 167 -1.57 -31.65 0.06
N THR A 168 -1.87 -31.80 1.35
CA THR A 168 -0.84 -31.82 2.39
C THR A 168 -0.37 -33.23 2.75
N TYR A 169 -1.31 -34.17 2.89
CA TYR A 169 -0.99 -35.53 3.32
C TYR A 169 -0.74 -36.45 2.11
N ILE A 170 -1.67 -36.52 1.16
CA ILE A 170 -1.59 -37.51 0.08
C ILE A 170 -0.48 -37.15 -0.91
N GLU A 171 -0.48 -35.92 -1.42
CA GLU A 171 0.44 -35.49 -2.48
C GLU A 171 1.89 -35.33 -1.99
N GLU A 172 2.09 -34.95 -0.72
CA GLU A 172 3.43 -34.68 -0.18
C GLU A 172 3.93 -35.71 0.85
N TYR A 173 3.13 -36.02 1.88
CA TYR A 173 3.59 -36.87 2.99
C TYR A 173 3.55 -38.37 2.67
N ASP A 174 2.49 -38.86 2.02
CA ASP A 174 2.25 -40.28 1.71
C ASP A 174 2.79 -40.69 0.32
N THR A 175 3.22 -39.72 -0.49
CA THR A 175 3.76 -39.99 -1.83
C THR A 175 5.27 -40.26 -1.78
N PRO A 176 5.76 -41.40 -2.32
CA PRO A 176 7.18 -41.67 -2.40
C PRO A 176 7.94 -40.60 -3.18
N GLY A 177 8.90 -39.94 -2.52
CA GLY A 177 9.67 -38.84 -3.10
C GLY A 177 9.02 -37.46 -2.98
N GLY A 178 7.88 -37.34 -2.29
CA GLY A 178 7.28 -36.06 -1.91
C GLY A 178 8.13 -35.28 -0.90
N GLN A 179 7.80 -34.00 -0.72
CA GLN A 179 8.48 -33.08 0.18
C GLN A 179 7.51 -32.68 1.30
N PRO A 180 7.54 -33.36 2.47
CA PRO A 180 6.56 -33.12 3.52
C PRO A 180 6.64 -31.67 4.00
N ILE A 181 5.49 -31.01 4.05
CA ILE A 181 5.39 -29.62 4.45
C ILE A 181 5.63 -29.55 5.98
N SER A 182 6.58 -28.72 6.38
CA SER A 182 7.02 -28.65 7.79
C SER A 182 6.10 -27.83 8.69
N ALA A 183 5.44 -26.80 8.15
CA ALA A 183 4.50 -25.96 8.87
C ALA A 183 3.57 -25.27 7.89
N MET A 184 2.32 -25.07 8.30
CA MET A 184 1.33 -24.32 7.54
C MET A 184 1.16 -22.94 8.18
N ILE A 185 1.32 -21.88 7.38
CA ILE A 185 1.11 -20.51 7.83
C ILE A 185 -0.11 -19.96 7.13
N SER A 186 -1.10 -19.52 7.91
CA SER A 186 -2.31 -18.90 7.39
C SER A 186 -2.30 -17.39 7.62
N ASP A 187 -2.88 -16.68 6.67
CA ASP A 187 -3.25 -15.25 6.80
C ASP A 187 -4.67 -15.08 7.38
N PHE A 188 -5.22 -16.13 8.00
CA PHE A 188 -6.56 -16.07 8.57
C PHE A 188 -6.54 -15.53 9.99
N GLU A 189 -7.52 -14.67 10.25
CA GLU A 189 -7.85 -14.21 11.59
C GLU A 189 -9.03 -15.02 12.11
N PHE A 190 -8.84 -15.69 13.25
CA PHE A 190 -9.86 -16.50 13.90
C PHE A 190 -10.51 -15.71 15.04
N ALA A 191 -11.84 -15.83 15.15
CA ALA A 191 -12.68 -15.33 16.22
C ALA A 191 -13.14 -16.49 17.13
N ASN A 192 -13.81 -16.16 18.23
CA ASN A 192 -14.40 -17.16 19.15
C ASN A 192 -15.73 -17.75 18.64
N SER A 193 -16.07 -17.49 17.37
CA SER A 193 -17.28 -18.00 16.73
C SER A 193 -17.29 -19.53 16.69
N PRO A 194 -18.45 -20.18 16.86
CA PRO A 194 -18.60 -21.62 16.66
C PRO A 194 -18.04 -22.15 15.33
N MET A 195 -18.18 -21.39 14.25
CA MET A 195 -17.70 -21.75 12.91
C MET A 195 -16.17 -21.79 12.89
N ASP A 196 -15.52 -20.76 13.45
CA ASP A 196 -14.07 -20.68 13.50
C ASP A 196 -13.44 -21.76 14.39
N VAL A 197 -14.05 -22.04 15.54
CA VAL A 197 -13.58 -23.13 16.41
C VAL A 197 -13.77 -24.50 15.76
N ALA A 198 -14.84 -24.71 14.98
CA ALA A 198 -15.04 -25.93 14.21
C ALA A 198 -14.00 -26.07 13.09
N LEU A 199 -13.72 -24.97 12.37
CA LEU A 199 -12.68 -24.92 11.35
C LEU A 199 -11.29 -25.24 11.94
N LEU A 200 -10.92 -24.61 13.05
CA LEU A 200 -9.67 -24.91 13.77
C LEU A 200 -9.59 -26.37 14.20
N ARG A 201 -10.69 -26.96 14.64
CA ARG A 201 -10.76 -28.38 15.00
C ARG A 201 -10.50 -29.28 13.79
N ASN A 202 -11.09 -28.99 12.63
CA ASN A 202 -10.85 -29.77 11.42
C ASN A 202 -9.41 -29.61 10.92
N ILE A 203 -8.89 -28.38 10.88
CA ILE A 203 -7.50 -28.11 10.53
C ILE A 203 -6.53 -28.84 11.49
N SER A 204 -6.80 -28.83 12.80
CA SER A 204 -5.94 -29.50 13.78
C SER A 204 -5.80 -30.99 13.54
N LYS A 205 -6.86 -31.65 13.05
CA LYS A 205 -6.82 -33.07 12.71
C LYS A 205 -5.99 -33.35 11.45
N VAL A 206 -6.11 -32.50 10.43
CA VAL A 206 -5.27 -32.60 9.21
C VAL A 206 -3.80 -32.36 9.57
N ALA A 207 -3.55 -31.32 10.35
CA ALA A 207 -2.22 -30.97 10.87
C ALA A 207 -1.61 -32.12 11.70
N ALA A 208 -2.41 -32.77 12.56
CA ALA A 208 -1.97 -33.92 13.34
C ALA A 208 -1.64 -35.13 12.47
N ALA A 209 -2.43 -35.40 11.43
CA ALA A 209 -2.21 -36.50 10.50
C ALA A 209 -0.93 -36.31 9.67
N ALA A 210 -0.69 -35.10 9.17
CA ALA A 210 0.49 -34.77 8.35
C ALA A 210 1.72 -34.32 9.16
N HIS A 211 1.65 -34.34 10.51
CA HIS A 211 2.68 -33.81 11.42
C HIS A 211 3.14 -32.38 11.10
N MET A 212 2.19 -31.54 10.72
CA MET A 212 2.44 -30.19 10.22
C MET A 212 1.74 -29.16 11.10
N PRO A 213 2.45 -28.48 12.02
CA PRO A 213 1.83 -27.43 12.84
C PRO A 213 1.23 -26.33 11.97
N PHE A 214 0.00 -25.95 12.32
CA PHE A 214 -0.75 -24.86 11.72
C PHE A 214 -0.57 -23.59 12.55
N ILE A 215 -0.17 -22.51 11.90
CA ILE A 215 0.03 -21.20 12.51
C ILE A 215 -1.00 -20.24 11.91
N GLY A 216 -1.84 -19.67 12.77
CA GLY A 216 -2.82 -18.65 12.42
C GLY A 216 -2.73 -17.43 13.32
N SER A 217 -3.69 -16.52 13.16
CA SER A 217 -3.77 -15.30 13.96
C SER A 217 -5.12 -15.17 14.66
N VAL A 218 -5.14 -14.46 15.79
CA VAL A 218 -6.38 -14.08 16.47
C VAL A 218 -6.49 -12.57 16.58
N GLY A 219 -7.69 -12.07 16.34
CA GLY A 219 -8.02 -10.65 16.37
C GLY A 219 -8.66 -10.19 17.67
N PRO A 220 -8.95 -8.88 17.80
CA PRO A 220 -9.74 -8.36 18.92
C PRO A 220 -11.14 -8.98 18.98
N ALA A 221 -11.70 -9.34 17.82
CA ALA A 221 -12.98 -10.04 17.71
C ALA A 221 -12.98 -11.41 18.42
N PHE A 222 -11.82 -12.08 18.53
CA PHE A 222 -11.69 -13.32 19.31
C PHE A 222 -12.03 -13.10 20.78
N PHE A 223 -11.69 -11.92 21.31
CA PHE A 223 -11.98 -11.54 22.68
C PHE A 223 -13.34 -10.84 22.81
N GLY A 224 -14.14 -10.72 21.75
CA GLY A 224 -15.36 -9.91 21.76
C GLY A 224 -15.09 -8.40 21.94
N LYS A 225 -13.91 -7.94 21.50
CA LYS A 225 -13.47 -6.53 21.54
C LYS A 225 -13.37 -5.94 20.14
N GLN A 226 -13.43 -4.62 20.04
CA GLN A 226 -13.29 -3.93 18.75
C GLN A 226 -11.84 -3.54 18.45
N SER A 227 -11.03 -3.32 19.50
CA SER A 227 -9.64 -2.89 19.39
C SER A 227 -8.69 -3.78 20.19
N MET A 228 -7.42 -3.84 19.78
CA MET A 228 -6.40 -4.56 20.55
C MET A 228 -6.06 -3.84 21.87
N GLU A 229 -6.31 -2.53 21.96
CA GLU A 229 -6.16 -1.75 23.19
C GLU A 229 -7.14 -2.23 24.27
N GLU A 230 -8.40 -2.52 23.90
CA GLU A 230 -9.38 -3.11 24.80
C GLU A 230 -9.00 -4.53 25.24
N VAL A 231 -8.31 -5.29 24.40
CA VAL A 231 -7.79 -6.62 24.76
C VAL A 231 -6.67 -6.48 25.78
N ALA A 232 -5.78 -5.52 25.61
CA ALA A 232 -4.70 -5.22 26.56
C ALA A 232 -5.24 -4.74 27.92
N ALA A 233 -6.44 -4.15 27.95
CA ALA A 233 -7.11 -3.72 29.18
C ALA A 233 -7.71 -4.88 30.01
N ILE A 234 -7.71 -6.11 29.49
CA ILE A 234 -8.21 -7.28 30.24
C ILE A 234 -7.18 -7.66 31.31
N GLN A 235 -7.54 -7.46 32.58
CA GLN A 235 -6.65 -7.74 33.71
C GLN A 235 -6.37 -9.23 33.93
N ASP A 236 -7.37 -10.08 33.73
CA ASP A 236 -7.27 -11.53 33.93
C ASP A 236 -7.86 -12.29 32.75
N ILE A 237 -6.97 -12.73 31.85
CA ILE A 237 -7.31 -13.50 30.65
C ILE A 237 -7.78 -14.93 31.02
N GLY A 238 -7.29 -15.50 32.12
CA GLY A 238 -7.68 -16.85 32.56
C GLY A 238 -9.17 -16.89 32.89
N ASN A 239 -9.59 -16.01 33.80
CA ASN A 239 -11.01 -15.84 34.14
C ASN A 239 -11.85 -15.33 32.96
N TYR A 240 -11.24 -14.58 32.03
CA TYR A 240 -11.92 -14.13 30.82
C TYR A 240 -12.39 -15.30 29.95
N PHE A 241 -11.52 -16.29 29.76
CA PHE A 241 -11.86 -17.49 29.02
C PHE A 241 -12.81 -18.41 29.78
N ASP A 242 -13.10 -18.15 31.06
CA ASP A 242 -14.06 -18.96 31.82
C ASP A 242 -15.53 -18.69 31.49
N ARG A 243 -15.80 -17.64 30.73
CA ARG A 243 -17.14 -17.28 30.27
C ARG A 243 -17.74 -18.34 29.35
N ALA A 244 -19.08 -18.37 29.33
CA ALA A 244 -19.85 -19.33 28.53
C ALA A 244 -19.55 -19.26 27.02
N GLU A 245 -19.19 -18.07 26.52
CA GLU A 245 -18.82 -17.83 25.12
C GLU A 245 -17.63 -18.69 24.65
N TYR A 246 -16.72 -19.06 25.57
CA TYR A 246 -15.51 -19.82 25.25
C TYR A 246 -15.62 -21.32 25.54
N ILE A 247 -16.80 -21.86 25.86
CA ILE A 247 -16.98 -23.30 26.14
C ILE A 247 -16.46 -24.15 24.97
N LYS A 248 -16.80 -23.76 23.73
CA LYS A 248 -16.32 -24.48 22.52
C LYS A 248 -14.82 -24.37 22.34
N TRP A 249 -14.25 -23.19 22.63
CA TRP A 249 -12.81 -22.94 22.57
C TRP A 249 -12.05 -23.79 23.60
N LYS A 250 -12.52 -23.86 24.85
CA LYS A 250 -11.94 -24.74 25.87
C LYS A 250 -12.03 -26.20 25.46
N SER A 251 -13.20 -26.65 25.02
CA SER A 251 -13.39 -28.01 24.51
C SER A 251 -12.43 -28.34 23.37
N PHE A 252 -12.11 -27.37 22.50
CA PHE A 252 -11.08 -27.54 21.48
C PHE A 252 -9.68 -27.66 22.10
N ARG A 253 -9.30 -26.78 23.04
CA ARG A 253 -8.01 -26.84 23.73
C ARG A 253 -7.75 -28.12 24.51
N ASP A 254 -8.81 -28.77 25.00
CA ASP A 254 -8.73 -30.04 25.72
C ASP A 254 -8.52 -31.24 24.77
N THR A 255 -8.60 -31.05 23.45
CA THR A 255 -8.32 -32.10 22.47
C THR A 255 -6.82 -32.32 22.28
N ASP A 256 -6.44 -33.56 21.95
CA ASP A 256 -5.02 -33.89 21.75
C ASP A 256 -4.43 -33.17 20.53
N ASP A 257 -5.24 -33.00 19.49
CA ASP A 257 -4.88 -32.41 18.20
C ASP A 257 -4.58 -30.90 18.32
N ALA A 258 -5.10 -30.22 19.34
CA ALA A 258 -4.90 -28.78 19.55
C ALA A 258 -3.42 -28.40 19.71
N ARG A 259 -2.55 -29.34 20.07
CA ARG A 259 -1.09 -29.15 20.15
C ARG A 259 -0.46 -28.71 18.82
N TYR A 260 -1.10 -29.04 17.69
CA TYR A 260 -0.61 -28.69 16.36
C TYR A 260 -1.07 -27.30 15.90
N VAL A 261 -1.87 -26.58 16.70
CA VAL A 261 -2.38 -25.25 16.33
C VAL A 261 -1.72 -24.17 17.19
N GLY A 262 -0.99 -23.27 16.54
CA GLY A 262 -0.46 -22.05 17.13
C GLY A 262 -1.25 -20.84 16.64
N LEU A 263 -1.77 -20.05 17.58
CA LEU A 263 -2.43 -18.78 17.26
C LEU A 263 -1.58 -17.61 17.76
N THR A 264 -1.31 -16.67 16.87
CA THR A 264 -0.43 -15.52 17.11
C THR A 264 -1.23 -14.23 17.27
N MET A 265 -0.72 -13.34 18.13
CA MET A 265 -1.22 -11.98 18.35
C MET A 265 -0.13 -11.12 19.04
N PRO A 266 -0.10 -9.79 18.86
CA PRO A 266 -0.90 -8.97 17.94
C PRO A 266 -0.29 -8.89 16.53
N ARG A 267 -1.00 -8.22 15.61
CA ARG A 267 -0.47 -7.89 14.27
C ARG A 267 0.76 -6.98 14.37
N VAL A 268 1.64 -7.07 13.38
CA VAL A 268 2.87 -6.27 13.30
C VAL A 268 2.77 -5.27 12.15
N LEU A 269 3.43 -4.11 12.31
CA LEU A 269 3.41 -3.09 11.27
C LEU A 269 4.17 -3.55 10.02
N GLY A 270 3.49 -3.63 8.88
CA GLY A 270 4.09 -4.09 7.62
C GLY A 270 4.95 -3.04 6.90
N ARG A 271 4.65 -1.75 7.10
CA ARG A 271 5.34 -0.63 6.44
C ARG A 271 5.23 0.66 7.27
N LEU A 272 6.26 1.51 7.17
CA LEU A 272 6.18 2.91 7.62
C LEU A 272 5.44 3.79 6.59
N PRO A 273 4.60 4.74 7.03
CA PRO A 273 3.93 5.70 6.15
C PRO A 273 4.89 6.43 5.21
N TYR A 274 4.44 6.75 4.00
CA TYR A 274 5.26 7.47 3.04
C TYR A 274 5.38 8.94 3.45
N GLY A 275 6.57 9.47 3.31
CA GLY A 275 6.90 10.84 3.69
C GLY A 275 8.35 11.13 3.39
N LYS A 276 8.69 12.42 3.37
CA LYS A 276 10.05 12.89 3.09
C LYS A 276 11.10 12.30 4.03
N ASP A 277 10.77 12.22 5.32
CA ASP A 277 11.69 11.80 6.37
C ASP A 277 11.71 10.27 6.59
N THR A 278 10.71 9.55 6.06
CA THR A 278 10.53 8.10 6.28
C THR A 278 10.89 7.29 5.04
N ALA A 279 10.03 7.36 4.02
CA ALA A 279 10.13 6.60 2.79
C ALA A 279 9.76 7.54 1.61
N PRO A 280 10.76 8.19 1.00
CA PRO A 280 10.50 9.12 -0.09
C PRO A 280 10.17 8.38 -1.39
N VAL A 281 9.19 8.89 -2.12
CA VAL A 281 8.86 8.46 -3.47
C VAL A 281 9.68 9.26 -4.47
N ARG A 282 10.22 8.61 -5.51
CA ARG A 282 11.11 9.27 -6.48
C ARG A 282 10.39 10.18 -7.48
N ALA A 283 9.12 9.90 -7.77
CA ALA A 283 8.38 10.54 -8.85
C ALA A 283 7.78 11.89 -8.45
N PHE A 284 7.22 11.98 -7.24
CA PHE A 284 6.59 13.19 -6.73
C PHE A 284 6.68 13.22 -5.20
N ASN A 285 6.43 14.39 -4.61
CA ASN A 285 6.49 14.52 -3.16
C ASN A 285 5.19 14.01 -2.51
N TYR A 286 5.17 12.71 -2.23
CA TYR A 286 4.06 12.06 -1.56
C TYR A 286 4.20 12.12 -0.03
N GLU A 287 3.21 12.70 0.62
CA GLU A 287 3.06 12.72 2.08
C GLU A 287 1.74 12.01 2.43
N GLU A 288 1.85 10.81 2.99
CA GLU A 288 0.70 9.98 3.33
C GLU A 288 0.01 10.51 4.58
N ALA A 289 -1.26 10.92 4.46
CA ALA A 289 -2.01 11.44 5.58
C ALA A 289 -2.54 10.29 6.47
N VAL A 290 -1.72 9.85 7.43
CA VAL A 290 -2.16 8.88 8.44
C VAL A 290 -2.95 9.60 9.53
N LYS A 291 -4.25 9.30 9.67
CA LYS A 291 -4.99 9.71 10.86
C LYS A 291 -4.37 9.00 12.08
N ALA A 292 -3.94 9.78 13.07
CA ALA A 292 -3.46 9.31 14.38
C ALA A 292 -4.48 8.33 15.03
N PRO A 293 -4.02 7.43 15.91
CA PRO A 293 -4.37 6.01 15.90
C PRO A 293 -5.86 5.79 16.17
N THR A 294 -6.59 5.53 15.10
CA THR A 294 -7.71 4.59 15.17
C THR A 294 -7.19 3.39 14.42
N THR A 295 -7.10 2.22 15.08
CA THR A 295 -6.45 0.96 14.67
C THR A 295 -6.72 0.46 13.23
N THR A 296 -7.60 1.13 12.48
CA THR A 296 -7.96 0.87 11.09
C THR A 296 -7.08 1.59 10.06
N SER A 297 -6.42 2.71 10.41
CA SER A 297 -5.70 3.54 9.41
C SER A 297 -4.24 3.16 9.18
N THR A 298 -3.62 2.42 10.10
CA THR A 298 -2.25 1.92 9.94
C THR A 298 -2.29 0.60 9.20
N CYS A 299 -1.63 0.51 8.03
CA CYS A 299 -1.46 -0.76 7.31
C CYS A 299 -0.81 -1.79 8.25
N GLY A 300 -1.63 -2.71 8.77
CA GLY A 300 -1.18 -3.93 9.44
C GLY A 300 -0.64 -4.95 8.46
#